data_AF-A0A5D4SMC3-F1
#
_entry.id   AF-A0A5D4SMC3-F1
#
_cell.length_a   1.000
_cell.length_b   1.000
_cell.length_c   1.000
_cell.angle_alpha   90.00
_cell.angle_beta   90.00
_cell.angle_gamma   90.00
#
_symmetry.space_group_name_H-M   'P 1'
#
loop_
_entity.id
_entity.type
_entity.pdbx_description
1 polymer ?
#
loop_
_entity_poly.entity_id
_entity_poly.type
_entity_poly.pdbx_seq_one_letter_code
_entity_poly.pdbx_strand_id
1 'polypeptide(L)'
;MKKIFILSLFLLFLTACGMPTHIPDRFSYIEVVEQKEEESLSEIEGIESILRGSDLVIGLDEAAEKYPDYNIENTPAYIVFEYTGYLTDDMILFTYDKEEAVTLLKEKIQDEKEKVE
;
A
#
# COMPACT_ATOMS: atom_id res chain seq x y z
N MET A 1 -10.81 14.78 -53.12
CA MET A 1 -11.33 13.88 -52.05
C MET A 1 -10.27 12.86 -51.56
N LYS A 2 -9.00 13.26 -51.38
CA LYS A 2 -7.93 12.35 -50.88
C LYS A 2 -7.26 12.82 -49.58
N LYS A 3 -7.55 14.05 -49.14
CA LYS A 3 -6.92 14.67 -47.96
C LYS A 3 -7.68 14.44 -46.64
N ILE A 4 -8.94 13.99 -46.72
CA ILE A 4 -9.80 13.76 -45.53
C ILE A 4 -9.44 12.44 -44.84
N PHE A 5 -9.03 11.41 -45.59
CA PHE A 5 -8.65 10.11 -45.03
C PHE A 5 -7.38 10.14 -44.16
N ILE A 6 -6.50 11.12 -44.35
CA ILE A 6 -5.28 11.26 -43.54
C ILE A 6 -5.61 11.90 -42.19
N LEU A 7 -6.62 12.77 -42.13
CA LEU A 7 -7.01 13.45 -40.89
C LEU A 7 -7.68 12.48 -39.90
N SER A 8 -8.49 11.53 -40.36
CA SER A 8 -9.13 10.56 -39.46
C SER A 8 -8.15 9.54 -38.88
N LEU A 9 -7.06 9.24 -39.59
CA LEU A 9 -6.00 8.36 -39.09
C LEU A 9 -5.17 9.03 -37.99
N PHE A 10 -4.98 10.36 -38.07
CA PHE A 10 -4.26 11.13 -37.06
C PHE A 10 -5.09 11.30 -35.76
N LEU A 11 -6.42 11.37 -35.88
CA LEU A 11 -7.34 11.45 -34.73
C LEU A 11 -7.40 10.16 -33.91
N LEU A 12 -7.14 8.99 -34.52
CA LEU A 12 -7.07 7.70 -33.79
C LEU A 12 -5.83 7.59 -32.89
N PHE A 13 -4.76 8.35 -33.14
CA PHE A 13 -3.57 8.36 -32.28
C PHE A 13 -3.73 9.26 -31.05
N LEU A 14 -4.76 10.11 -30.99
CA LEU A 14 -5.02 11.00 -29.84
C LEU A 14 -5.88 10.36 -28.75
N THR A 15 -6.49 9.18 -28.98
CA THR A 15 -7.25 8.44 -27.96
C THR A 15 -6.42 7.44 -27.18
N ALA A 16 -5.13 7.28 -27.52
CA ALA A 16 -4.18 6.53 -26.71
C ALA A 16 -3.66 7.41 -25.55
N CYS A 17 -4.57 7.98 -24.77
CA CYS A 17 -4.23 8.44 -23.42
C CYS A 17 -3.95 7.18 -22.62
N GLY A 18 -2.66 6.85 -22.48
CA GLY A 18 -2.22 5.70 -21.72
C GLY A 18 -2.85 5.72 -20.34
N MET A 19 -3.58 4.66 -20.00
CA MET A 19 -3.90 4.37 -18.61
C MET A 19 -2.58 4.35 -17.83
N PRO A 20 -2.52 4.96 -16.64
CA PRO A 20 -1.34 4.86 -15.81
C PRO A 20 -1.13 3.37 -15.52
N THR A 21 -0.08 2.78 -16.11
CA THR A 21 0.26 1.35 -15.97
C THR A 21 0.85 1.01 -14.60
N HIS A 22 0.83 1.95 -13.65
CA HIS A 22 1.43 1.82 -12.34
C HIS A 22 0.35 2.09 -11.30
N ILE A 23 0.01 1.07 -10.51
CA ILE A 23 -0.72 1.26 -9.26
C ILE A 23 0.20 2.12 -8.38
N PRO A 24 -0.22 3.31 -7.93
CA PRO A 24 0.64 4.13 -7.10
C PRO A 24 0.94 3.38 -5.79
N ASP A 25 2.21 3.30 -5.42
CA ASP A 25 2.64 2.77 -4.13
C ASP A 25 2.07 3.69 -3.04
N ARG A 26 1.01 3.25 -2.35
CA ARG A 26 0.18 4.10 -1.50
C ARG A 26 0.23 3.74 -0.04
N PHE A 27 0.60 2.51 0.31
CA PHE A 27 0.51 2.06 1.68
C PHE A 27 1.87 1.71 2.24
N SER A 28 2.02 1.84 3.55
CA SER A 28 3.16 1.29 4.27
C SER A 28 2.69 0.69 5.57
N TYR A 29 3.44 -0.26 6.12
CA TYR A 29 3.11 -0.79 7.44
C TYR A 29 4.34 -0.98 8.31
N ILE A 30 4.10 -1.01 9.61
CA ILE A 30 5.00 -1.50 10.63
C ILE A 30 4.31 -2.71 11.27
N GLU A 31 5.00 -3.84 11.26
CA GLU A 31 4.59 -5.06 11.96
C GLU A 31 5.57 -5.29 13.11
N VAL A 32 5.04 -5.37 14.34
CA VAL A 32 5.83 -5.65 15.53
C VAL A 32 5.42 -7.01 16.07
N VAL A 33 6.38 -7.91 16.21
CA VAL A 33 6.16 -9.31 16.61
C VAL A 33 7.21 -9.74 17.64
N GLU A 34 6.97 -10.83 18.36
CA GLU A 34 7.96 -11.34 19.32
C GLU A 34 9.06 -12.15 18.62
N GLN A 35 8.68 -12.86 17.55
CA GLN A 35 9.57 -13.71 16.76
C GLN A 35 9.35 -13.46 15.27
N LYS A 36 10.41 -13.60 14.47
CA LYS A 36 10.34 -13.33 13.03
C LYS A 36 9.34 -14.25 12.32
N GLU A 37 9.19 -15.48 12.79
CA GLU A 37 8.26 -16.48 12.25
C GLU A 37 6.78 -16.09 12.42
N GLU A 38 6.48 -15.06 13.22
CA GLU A 38 5.13 -14.54 13.41
C GLU A 38 4.77 -13.43 12.40
N GLU A 39 5.73 -12.99 11.57
CA GLU A 39 5.51 -12.06 10.45
C GLU A 39 4.37 -12.56 9.55
N SER A 40 3.46 -11.67 9.18
CA SER A 40 2.23 -12.06 8.51
C SER A 40 1.71 -11.10 7.47
N LEU A 41 2.05 -9.80 7.57
CA LEU A 41 1.55 -8.83 6.59
C LEU A 41 2.27 -8.98 5.25
N SER A 42 3.54 -9.37 5.23
CA SER A 42 4.30 -9.61 3.99
C SER A 42 3.82 -10.83 3.20
N GLU A 43 3.11 -11.76 3.84
CA GLU A 43 2.56 -12.96 3.19
C GLU A 43 1.23 -12.71 2.47
N ILE A 44 0.65 -11.51 2.60
CA ILE A 44 -0.61 -11.16 1.95
C ILE A 44 -0.42 -11.12 0.43
N GLU A 45 -1.19 -11.92 -0.30
CA GLU A 45 -1.11 -12.02 -1.76
C GLU A 45 -1.38 -10.67 -2.45
N GLY A 46 -0.42 -10.19 -3.25
CA GLY A 46 -0.54 -8.96 -4.03
C GLY A 46 -0.26 -7.69 -3.23
N ILE A 47 0.20 -7.80 -1.98
CA ILE A 47 0.52 -6.64 -1.15
C ILE A 47 1.64 -5.79 -1.76
N GLU A 48 2.59 -6.41 -2.46
CA GLU A 48 3.68 -5.75 -3.17
C GLU A 48 3.19 -4.76 -4.25
N SER A 49 1.95 -4.90 -4.73
CA SER A 49 1.38 -4.02 -5.75
C SER A 49 0.93 -2.66 -5.22
N ILE A 50 0.80 -2.50 -3.90
CA ILE A 50 0.32 -1.27 -3.25
C ILE A 50 1.31 -0.69 -2.23
N LEU A 51 2.40 -1.40 -1.93
CA LEU A 51 3.34 -1.04 -0.87
C LEU A 51 4.41 -0.07 -1.34
N ARG A 52 4.52 1.04 -0.62
CA ARG A 52 5.65 1.97 -0.67
C ARG A 52 6.79 1.56 0.26
N GLY A 53 6.48 0.84 1.34
CA GLY A 53 7.46 0.38 2.32
C GLY A 53 6.84 -0.53 3.37
N SER A 54 7.69 -1.33 4.00
CA SER A 54 7.33 -2.15 5.16
C SER A 54 8.49 -2.15 6.15
N ASP A 55 8.18 -2.23 7.44
CA ASP A 55 9.17 -2.50 8.47
C ASP A 55 8.67 -3.60 9.41
N LEU A 56 9.57 -4.54 9.72
CA LEU A 56 9.34 -5.60 10.68
C LEU A 56 10.23 -5.31 11.89
N VAL A 57 9.62 -5.24 13.07
CA VAL A 57 10.32 -4.99 14.33
C VAL A 57 10.13 -6.18 15.25
N ILE A 58 11.22 -6.68 15.83
CA ILE A 58 11.19 -7.87 16.68
C ILE A 58 11.37 -7.44 18.14
N GLY A 59 10.29 -7.60 18.91
CA GLY A 59 10.24 -7.27 20.33
C GLY A 59 9.86 -5.82 20.64
N LEU A 60 9.26 -5.63 21.82
CA LEU A 60 8.76 -4.33 22.29
C LEU A 60 9.88 -3.31 22.54
N ASP A 61 11.04 -3.75 23.00
CA ASP A 61 12.17 -2.85 23.28
C ASP A 61 12.67 -2.16 22.00
N GLU A 62 12.81 -2.91 20.90
CA GLU A 62 13.21 -2.35 19.61
C GLU A 62 12.12 -1.42 19.05
N ALA A 63 10.85 -1.79 19.21
CA ALA A 63 9.72 -0.95 18.79
C ALA A 63 9.67 0.38 19.55
N ALA A 64 9.92 0.37 20.86
CA ALA A 64 9.97 1.58 21.67
C ALA A 64 11.16 2.48 21.30
N GLU A 65 12.28 1.92 20.84
CA GLU A 65 13.45 2.68 20.39
C GLU A 65 13.25 3.27 18.99
N LYS A 66 12.79 2.47 18.01
CA LYS A 66 12.56 2.92 16.63
C LYS A 66 11.37 3.87 16.50
N TYR A 67 10.30 3.60 17.25
CA TYR A 67 9.00 4.24 17.09
C TYR A 67 8.41 4.70 18.45
N PRO A 68 9.13 5.57 19.19
CA PRO A 68 8.71 6.02 20.52
C PRO A 68 7.36 6.75 20.51
N ASP A 69 7.01 7.40 19.40
CA ASP A 69 5.79 8.21 19.28
C ASP A 69 4.50 7.37 19.19
N TYR A 70 4.59 6.08 18.87
CA TYR A 70 3.42 5.20 18.74
C TYR A 70 3.04 4.49 20.05
N ASN A 71 3.88 4.56 21.08
CA ASN A 71 3.65 3.95 22.39
C ASN A 71 3.09 2.52 22.29
N ILE A 72 3.83 1.64 21.61
CA ILE A 72 3.43 0.25 21.37
C ILE A 72 3.59 -0.53 22.68
N GLU A 73 2.48 -0.98 23.25
CA GLU A 73 2.46 -1.58 24.59
C GLU A 73 2.44 -3.12 24.58
N ASN A 74 2.03 -3.73 23.46
CA ASN A 74 1.87 -5.19 23.32
C ASN A 74 2.33 -5.67 21.95
N THR A 75 2.70 -6.95 21.87
CA THR A 75 2.92 -7.70 20.62
C THR A 75 1.84 -8.79 20.45
N PRO A 76 1.43 -9.09 19.21
CA PRO A 76 1.80 -8.39 17.98
C PRO A 76 1.10 -7.01 17.87
N ALA A 77 1.71 -6.09 17.14
CA ALA A 77 1.13 -4.79 16.82
C ALA A 77 1.28 -4.48 15.33
N TYR A 78 0.25 -3.86 14.76
CA TYR A 78 0.16 -3.56 13.34
C TYR A 78 -0.21 -2.10 13.17
N ILE A 79 0.63 -1.37 12.44
CA ILE A 79 0.39 0.04 12.11
C ILE A 79 0.40 0.15 10.60
N VAL A 80 -0.66 0.70 10.02
CA VAL A 80 -0.80 0.88 8.57
C VAL A 80 -0.94 2.38 8.27
N PHE A 81 -0.19 2.82 7.26
CA PHE A 81 -0.16 4.19 6.78
C PHE A 81 -0.63 4.27 5.33
N GLU A 82 -1.28 5.38 4.99
CA GLU A 82 -1.65 5.75 3.63
C GLU A 82 -0.96 7.04 3.20
N TYR A 83 -0.28 7.00 2.06
CA TYR A 83 0.28 8.17 1.40
C TYR A 83 -0.81 8.93 0.65
N THR A 84 -1.10 10.15 1.12
CA THR A 84 -2.16 11.00 0.55
C THR A 84 -1.71 11.92 -0.57
N GLY A 85 -0.42 11.85 -0.98
CA GLY A 85 0.14 12.69 -2.03
C GLY A 85 0.71 14.03 -1.55
N TYR A 86 0.55 14.37 -0.27
CA TYR A 86 0.97 15.64 0.33
C TYR A 86 2.23 15.52 1.20
N LEU A 87 3.19 14.69 0.79
CA LEU A 87 4.48 14.44 1.47
C LEU A 87 4.38 13.78 2.86
N THR A 88 3.17 13.46 3.33
CA THR A 88 2.93 12.81 4.62
C THR A 88 2.20 11.49 4.44
N ASP A 89 2.53 10.55 5.29
CA ASP A 89 1.84 9.28 5.43
C ASP A 89 0.87 9.43 6.62
N ASP A 90 -0.42 9.22 6.38
CA ASP A 90 -1.46 9.28 7.41
C ASP A 90 -1.61 7.89 8.03
N MET A 91 -1.53 7.79 9.36
CA MET A 91 -1.83 6.55 10.05
C MET A 91 -3.33 6.24 9.95
N ILE A 92 -3.67 5.19 9.20
CA ILE A 92 -5.05 4.78 8.97
C ILE A 92 -5.48 3.61 9.86
N LEU A 93 -4.52 2.88 10.44
CA LEU A 93 -4.77 1.81 11.39
C LEU A 93 -3.63 1.71 12.40
N PHE A 94 -4.00 1.54 13.66
CA PHE A 94 -3.14 0.97 14.69
C PHE A 94 -3.98 -0.03 15.48
N THR A 95 -3.59 -1.30 15.43
CA THR A 95 -4.30 -2.38 16.10
C THR A 95 -3.34 -3.44 16.63
N TYR A 96 -3.80 -4.22 17.61
CA TYR A 96 -3.15 -5.45 18.06
C TYR A 96 -3.83 -6.70 17.46
N ASP A 97 -4.91 -6.50 16.69
CA ASP A 97 -5.65 -7.56 16.02
C ASP A 97 -5.08 -7.79 14.61
N LYS A 98 -4.57 -9.01 14.39
CA LYS A 98 -3.97 -9.41 13.11
C LYS A 98 -5.01 -9.41 12.00
N GLU A 99 -6.17 -10.02 12.26
CA GLU A 99 -7.24 -10.18 11.29
C GLU A 99 -7.76 -8.83 10.82
N GLU A 100 -7.83 -7.83 11.70
CA GLU A 100 -8.19 -6.46 11.35
C GLU A 100 -7.19 -5.84 10.36
N ALA A 101 -5.89 -5.93 10.66
CA ALA A 101 -4.83 -5.42 9.78
C ALA A 101 -4.80 -6.12 8.42
N VAL A 102 -4.90 -7.45 8.41
CA VAL A 102 -4.95 -8.27 7.19
C VAL A 102 -6.17 -7.93 6.35
N THR A 103 -7.34 -7.77 6.98
CA THR A 103 -8.59 -7.44 6.29
C THR A 103 -8.49 -6.08 5.63
N LEU A 104 -8.02 -5.06 6.35
CA LEU A 104 -7.83 -3.73 5.79
C LEU A 104 -6.92 -3.75 4.55
N LEU A 105 -5.75 -4.39 4.64
CA LEU A 105 -4.81 -4.44 3.52
C LEU A 105 -5.38 -5.19 2.31
N LYS A 106 -6.12 -6.29 2.52
CA LYS A 106 -6.81 -7.00 1.43
C LYS A 106 -7.85 -6.13 0.74
N GLU A 107 -8.64 -5.37 1.50
CA GLU A 107 -9.59 -4.40 0.94
C GLU A 107 -8.85 -3.34 0.10
N LYS A 108 -7.74 -2.78 0.60
CA LYS A 108 -6.94 -1.80 -0.15
C LYS A 108 -6.32 -2.36 -1.42
N ILE A 109 -5.85 -3.61 -1.40
CA ILE A 109 -5.34 -4.30 -2.60
C ILE A 109 -6.47 -4.43 -3.64
N GLN A 110 -7.67 -4.82 -3.21
CA GLN A 110 -8.82 -4.95 -4.11
C GLN A 110 -9.25 -3.58 -4.68
N ASP A 111 -9.35 -2.55 -3.84
CA ASP A 111 -9.70 -1.18 -4.24
C ASP A 111 -8.74 -0.63 -5.31
N GLU A 112 -7.43 -0.88 -5.17
CA GLU A 112 -6.44 -0.41 -6.13
C GLU A 112 -6.45 -1.23 -7.42
N LYS A 113 -6.74 -2.53 -7.37
CA LYS A 113 -6.94 -3.36 -8.58
C LYS A 113 -8.11 -2.86 -9.42
N GLU A 114 -9.24 -2.54 -8.78
CA GLU A 114 -10.44 -2.04 -9.47
C GLU A 114 -10.26 -0.65 -10.11
N LYS A 115 -9.32 0.16 -9.62
CA LYS A 115 -9.02 1.49 -10.20
C LYS A 115 -8.22 1.42 -11.50
N VAL A 116 -7.57 0.28 -11.77
CA VAL A 116 -6.70 0.08 -12.93
C VAL A 116 -7.40 -0.69 -14.07
N GLU A 117 -8.49 -1.41 -13.78
CA GLU A 117 -9.38 -2.06 -14.78
C GLU A 117 -10.35 -1.09 -15.47
#